data_AF-A0A1M3TKV6-F1
#
_entry.id   AF-A0A1M3TKV6-F1
#
_cell.length_a   1.000
_cell.length_b   1.000
_cell.length_c   1.000
_cell.angle_alpha   90.00
_cell.angle_beta   90.00
_cell.angle_gamma   90.00
#
_symmetry.space_group_name_H-M   'P 1'
#
loop_
_entity.id
_entity.type
_entity.pdbx_description
1 polymer ?
#
loop_
_entity_poly.entity_id
_entity_poly.type
_entity_poly.pdbx_seq_one_letter_code
_entity_poly.pdbx_strand_id
1 'polypeptide(L)'
;MVKTALLPLALLAALAPFAAARNCKTGLNYCGWNLLNIGKYGAQVNGALDAAHQPTDDAHIRESLFHCNGGDNGDISFITYCGGGCKDGGKDRSDYC
;
A
#
# COMPACT_ATOMS: atom_id res chain seq x y z
N MET A 1 -1.90 -41.53 50.48
CA MET A 1 -1.29 -41.58 49.13
C MET A 1 -2.16 -40.73 48.22
N VAL A 2 -1.70 -39.54 47.81
CA VAL A 2 -2.42 -38.69 46.84
C VAL A 2 -1.47 -38.48 45.67
N LYS A 3 -1.80 -39.09 44.53
CA LYS A 3 -1.00 -39.03 43.31
C LYS A 3 -1.60 -37.94 42.44
N THR A 4 -1.11 -36.72 42.58
CA THR A 4 -1.50 -35.59 41.73
C THR A 4 -0.90 -35.81 40.34
N ALA A 5 -1.75 -36.22 39.39
CA ALA A 5 -1.37 -36.32 37.99
C ALA A 5 -1.21 -34.90 37.42
N LEU A 6 0.02 -34.55 37.04
CA LEU A 6 0.35 -33.31 36.34
C LEU A 6 -0.20 -33.40 34.91
N LEU A 7 -1.21 -32.58 34.60
CA LEU A 7 -1.70 -32.39 33.22
C LEU A 7 -0.76 -31.43 32.47
N PRO A 8 -0.24 -31.80 31.29
CA PRO A 8 0.61 -30.91 30.51
C PRO A 8 -0.27 -29.85 29.83
N LEU A 9 -0.04 -28.58 30.14
CA LEU A 9 -0.68 -27.46 29.48
C LEU A 9 -0.04 -27.28 28.09
N ALA A 10 -0.65 -27.86 27.06
CA ALA A 10 -0.19 -27.70 25.68
C ALA A 10 -0.46 -26.26 25.20
N LEU A 11 0.60 -25.46 25.05
CA LEU A 11 0.54 -24.10 24.52
C LEU A 11 0.39 -24.16 23.00
N LEU A 12 -0.83 -24.06 22.47
CA LEU A 12 -1.03 -23.88 21.02
C LEU A 12 -0.64 -22.44 20.65
N ALA A 13 0.58 -22.27 20.13
CA ALA A 13 0.97 -21.03 19.47
C ALA A 13 0.17 -20.89 18.16
N ALA A 14 -0.85 -20.03 18.17
CA ALA A 14 -1.61 -19.70 16.97
C ALA A 14 -0.72 -18.93 16.00
N LEU A 15 -0.27 -19.58 14.93
CA LEU A 15 0.35 -18.92 13.78
C LEU A 15 -0.77 -18.16 13.04
N ALA A 16 -0.98 -16.89 13.39
CA ALA A 16 -1.81 -16.02 12.58
C ALA A 16 -1.11 -15.81 11.22
N PRO A 17 -1.77 -16.06 10.08
CA PRO A 17 -1.18 -15.77 8.79
C PRO A 17 -0.99 -14.24 8.69
N PHE A 18 0.26 -13.80 8.57
CA PHE A 18 0.57 -12.43 8.21
C PHE A 18 0.06 -12.20 6.78
N ALA A 19 -1.07 -11.51 6.64
CA ALA A 19 -1.52 -11.04 5.35
C ALA A 19 -0.52 -9.99 4.84
N ALA A 20 0.37 -10.38 3.95
CA ALA A 20 1.21 -9.44 3.21
C ALA A 20 0.28 -8.51 2.41
N ALA A 21 0.45 -7.19 2.58
CA ALA A 21 -0.25 -6.23 1.74
C ALA A 21 0.19 -6.47 0.29
N ARG A 22 -0.72 -6.32 -0.66
CA ARG A 22 -0.35 -6.36 -2.08
C ARG A 22 0.44 -5.09 -2.38
N ASN A 23 1.60 -5.24 -3.02
CA ASN A 23 2.39 -4.11 -3.49
C ASN A 23 1.99 -3.72 -4.92
N CYS A 24 2.24 -2.46 -5.26
CA CYS A 24 2.22 -2.00 -6.65
C CYS A 24 3.21 -2.81 -7.50
N LYS A 25 2.94 -2.92 -8.80
CA LYS A 25 3.84 -3.60 -9.72
C LYS A 25 4.96 -2.64 -10.12
N THR A 26 6.20 -3.02 -9.83
CA THR A 26 7.39 -2.23 -10.14
C THR A 26 7.42 -1.79 -11.60
N GLY A 27 7.73 -0.51 -11.81
CA GLY A 27 7.85 0.11 -13.12
C GLY A 27 6.54 0.60 -13.73
N LEU A 28 5.39 0.36 -13.10
CA LEU A 28 4.11 0.93 -13.52
C LEU A 28 3.79 2.23 -12.77
N ASN A 29 2.97 3.07 -13.40
CA ASN A 29 2.40 4.23 -12.75
C ASN A 29 1.00 3.92 -12.22
N TYR A 30 0.64 4.55 -11.12
CA TYR A 30 -0.64 4.36 -10.46
C TYR A 30 -1.24 5.71 -10.05
N CYS A 31 -2.54 5.86 -10.25
CA CYS A 31 -3.32 6.90 -9.61
C CYS A 31 -3.27 6.68 -8.10
N GLY A 32 -3.25 7.76 -7.33
CA GLY A 32 -3.27 7.67 -5.87
C GLY A 32 -4.49 6.90 -5.35
N TRP A 33 -5.68 7.11 -5.94
CA TRP A 33 -6.87 6.33 -5.60
C TRP A 33 -6.70 4.83 -5.89
N ASN A 34 -5.95 4.45 -6.93
CA ASN A 34 -5.71 3.06 -7.29
C ASN A 34 -4.72 2.41 -6.31
N LEU A 35 -3.65 3.13 -5.91
CA LEU A 35 -2.74 2.69 -4.85
C LEU A 35 -3.47 2.45 -3.52
N LEU A 36 -4.38 3.35 -3.13
CA LEU A 36 -5.19 3.18 -1.92
C LEU A 36 -6.10 1.94 -1.97
N ASN A 37 -6.52 1.51 -3.16
CA ASN A 37 -7.30 0.29 -3.35
C ASN A 37 -6.44 -0.98 -3.32
N ILE A 38 -5.17 -0.90 -3.72
CA ILE A 38 -4.25 -2.05 -3.74
C ILE A 38 -3.85 -2.48 -2.33
N GLY A 39 -3.55 -1.50 -1.46
CA GLY A 39 -2.97 -1.80 -0.15
C GLY A 39 -2.78 -0.58 0.75
N LYS A 40 -1.80 -0.68 1.66
CA LYS A 40 -1.55 0.32 2.71
C LYS A 40 -0.68 1.48 2.23
N TYR A 41 -1.12 2.14 1.15
CA TYR A 41 -0.35 3.22 0.50
C TYR A 41 -0.57 4.62 1.08
N GLY A 42 -1.56 4.83 1.96
CA GLY A 42 -1.95 6.17 2.42
C GLY A 42 -0.80 7.01 3.01
N ALA A 43 0.07 6.40 3.82
CA ALA A 43 1.22 7.11 4.38
C ALA A 43 2.29 7.43 3.31
N GLN A 44 2.56 6.49 2.39
CA GLN A 44 3.51 6.68 1.31
C GLN A 44 3.03 7.75 0.31
N VAL A 45 1.73 7.79 -0.01
CA VAL A 45 1.14 8.81 -0.88
C VAL A 45 1.29 10.20 -0.27
N ASN A 46 0.94 10.37 1.01
CA ASN A 46 1.13 11.63 1.71
C ASN A 46 2.61 12.04 1.77
N GLY A 47 3.51 11.10 2.09
CA GLY A 47 4.95 11.38 2.13
C GLY A 47 5.53 11.76 0.76
N ALA A 48 5.07 11.12 -0.31
CA ALA A 48 5.50 11.44 -1.66
C ALA A 48 5.00 12.82 -2.13
N LEU A 49 3.77 13.19 -1.77
CA LEU A 49 3.22 14.53 -2.01
C LEU A 49 3.99 15.60 -1.24
N ASP A 50 4.20 15.40 0.06
CA ASP A 50 4.93 16.32 0.92
C ASP A 50 6.38 16.52 0.44
N ALA A 51 7.09 15.44 0.10
CA ALA A 51 8.43 15.50 -0.47
C ALA A 51 8.48 16.26 -1.81
N ALA A 52 7.38 16.22 -2.58
CA ALA A 52 7.21 16.98 -3.82
C ALA A 52 6.63 18.39 -3.61
N HIS A 53 6.50 18.85 -2.36
CA HIS A 53 5.90 20.13 -1.97
C HIS A 53 4.48 20.32 -2.53
N GLN A 54 3.72 19.24 -2.63
CA GLN A 54 2.31 19.24 -3.03
C GLN A 54 1.40 19.25 -1.81
N PRO A 55 0.17 19.79 -1.93
CA PRO A 55 -0.86 19.61 -0.92
C PRO A 55 -1.16 18.13 -0.69
N THR A 56 -1.51 17.78 0.55
CA THR A 56 -1.96 16.44 0.95
C THR A 56 -3.48 16.43 1.21
N ASP A 57 -4.24 17.16 0.38
CA ASP A 57 -5.70 17.11 0.41
C ASP A 57 -6.24 15.90 -0.37
N ASP A 58 -7.53 15.60 -0.22
CA ASP A 58 -8.15 14.43 -0.86
C ASP A 58 -7.99 14.42 -2.38
N ALA A 59 -8.02 15.59 -3.03
CA ALA A 59 -7.87 15.69 -4.46
C ALA A 59 -6.45 15.30 -4.89
N HIS A 60 -5.42 15.84 -4.24
CA HIS A 60 -4.03 15.51 -4.54
C HIS A 60 -3.70 14.06 -4.18
N ILE A 61 -4.23 13.56 -3.06
CA ILE A 61 -4.06 12.17 -2.65
C ILE A 61 -4.64 11.21 -3.69
N ARG A 62 -5.82 11.51 -4.24
CA ARG A 62 -6.53 10.58 -5.11
C ARG A 62 -6.16 10.72 -6.58
N GLU A 63 -6.02 11.96 -7.04
CA GLU A 63 -5.89 12.29 -8.45
C GLU A 63 -4.46 12.57 -8.89
N SER A 64 -3.46 12.42 -8.01
CA SER A 64 -2.06 12.42 -8.43
C SER A 64 -1.63 11.09 -9.02
N LEU A 65 -0.69 11.16 -9.96
CA LEU A 65 -0.02 10.02 -10.56
C LEU A 65 1.32 9.77 -9.86
N PHE A 66 1.58 8.51 -9.52
CA PHE A 66 2.79 8.06 -8.84
C PHE A 66 3.48 6.95 -9.63
N HIS A 67 4.80 6.90 -9.58
CA HIS A 67 5.60 5.80 -10.12
C HIS A 67 5.84 4.75 -9.03
N CYS A 68 5.68 3.46 -9.36
CA CYS A 68 6.04 2.36 -8.47
C CYS A 68 7.52 1.98 -8.65
N ASN A 69 8.36 2.36 -7.69
CA ASN A 69 9.79 1.99 -7.65
C ASN A 69 10.01 0.53 -7.26
N GLY A 70 9.06 -0.08 -6.55
CA GLY A 70 9.16 -1.46 -6.05
C GLY A 70 9.79 -1.55 -4.65
N GLY A 71 10.40 -2.68 -4.31
CA GLY A 71 10.89 -2.97 -2.96
C GLY A 71 9.85 -3.69 -2.08
N ASP A 72 10.24 -3.98 -0.84
CA ASP A 72 9.46 -4.86 0.05
C ASP A 72 8.06 -4.33 0.37
N ASN A 73 7.87 -3.00 0.33
CA ASN A 73 6.59 -2.33 0.54
C ASN A 73 6.08 -1.58 -0.71
N GLY A 74 6.69 -1.84 -1.88
CA GLY A 74 6.37 -1.17 -3.14
C GLY A 74 6.47 0.35 -3.04
N ASP A 75 7.66 0.88 -2.79
CA ASP A 75 7.92 2.31 -2.68
C ASP A 75 7.46 3.07 -3.93
N ILE A 76 7.02 4.31 -3.72
CA ILE A 76 6.47 5.16 -4.78
C ILE A 76 7.13 6.52 -4.83
N SER A 77 7.07 7.16 -6.00
CA SER A 77 7.48 8.55 -6.19
C SER A 77 6.38 9.34 -6.89
N PHE A 78 6.18 10.58 -6.50
CA PHE A 78 5.24 11.48 -7.15
C PHE A 78 5.70 11.81 -8.58
N ILE A 79 4.77 11.81 -9.54
CA ILE A 79 5.01 12.24 -10.93
C ILE A 79 4.33 13.60 -11.17
N THR A 80 3.01 13.66 -11.01
CA THR A 80 2.22 14.87 -11.30
C THR A 80 0.84 14.80 -10.67
N TYR A 81 0.21 15.95 -10.43
CA TYR A 81 -1.21 16.04 -10.11
C TYR A 81 -2.06 16.05 -11.39
N CYS A 82 -3.02 15.14 -11.55
CA CYS A 82 -3.93 15.11 -12.70
C CYS A 82 -5.10 16.07 -12.42
N GLY A 83 -4.96 17.36 -12.71
CA GLY A 83 -6.02 18.35 -12.46
C GLY A 83 -7.38 18.08 -13.16
N GLY A 84 -7.41 17.19 -14.17
CA GLY A 84 -8.63 16.69 -14.83
C GLY A 84 -9.13 15.31 -14.34
N GLY A 85 -8.51 14.78 -13.29
CA GLY A 85 -8.72 13.44 -12.76
C GLY A 85 -7.79 12.40 -13.37
N CYS A 86 -7.37 11.43 -12.55
CA CYS A 86 -6.47 10.35 -12.93
C CYS A 86 -7.25 9.13 -13.45
N LYS A 87 -6.73 8.46 -14.49
CA LYS A 87 -7.40 7.35 -15.18
C LYS A 87 -6.65 6.04 -15.00
N ASP A 88 -7.40 4.99 -14.69
CA ASP A 88 -6.90 3.62 -14.63
C ASP A 88 -6.49 3.14 -16.03
N GLY A 89 -5.24 2.68 -16.16
CA GLY A 89 -4.71 2.08 -17.38
C GLY A 89 -5.22 0.65 -17.62
N GLY A 90 -5.79 0.03 -16.59
CA GLY A 90 -6.23 -1.35 -16.55
C GLY A 90 -5.12 -2.31 -16.14
N LYS A 91 -5.45 -3.60 -16.15
CA LYS A 91 -4.55 -4.67 -15.66
C LYS A 91 -3.20 -4.65 -16.38
N ASP A 92 -2.12 -4.67 -15.58
CA ASP A 92 -0.72 -4.72 -16.02
C ASP A 92 -0.31 -3.52 -16.90
N ARG A 93 -1.01 -2.39 -16.82
CA ARG A 93 -0.73 -1.15 -17.55
C ARG A 93 -0.58 0.01 -16.57
N SER A 94 0.12 1.05 -17.01
CA SER A 94 0.28 2.27 -16.22
C SER A 94 -0.98 3.13 -16.30
N ASP A 95 -1.36 3.68 -15.16
CA ASP A 95 -2.34 4.74 -15.05
C ASP A 95 -1.81 6.04 -15.68
N TYR A 96 -2.71 6.98 -15.96
CA TYR A 96 -2.37 8.20 -16.68
C TYR A 96 -3.26 9.40 -16.30
N CYS A 97 -2.70 10.60 -16.51
CA CYS A 97 -3.46 11.81 -16.79
C CYS A 97 -3.59 11.93 -18.32
#